data_AF-A0A6J5V798-F1
#
_entry.id   AF-A0A6J5V798-F1
#
_cell.length_a   1.000
_cell.length_b   1.000
_cell.length_c   1.000
_cell.angle_alpha   90.00
_cell.angle_beta   90.00
_cell.angle_gamma   90.00
#
_symmetry.space_group_name_H-M   'P 1'
#
loop_
_entity.id
_entity.type
_entity.pdbx_description
1 polymer ?
#
loop_
_entity_poly.entity_id
_entity_poly.type
_entity_poly.pdbx_seq_one_letter_code
_entity_poly.pdbx_strand_id
1 'polypeptide(L)'
;MGCYQTFFFKLSFSLVLLIVGVGLGGVASAGLSASFYDKNCPNALSTIKSAVDSAVYKEARMGASLLRLHFHDCFVNGCDASLLLDDTATFKGEKTSVANANSLRGFEVIDNIKAELESLCPNMVSCADILAVAARDSIVALGGPTYTVAWAEETPPLQT
;
A
#
# COMPACT_ATOMS: atom_id res chain seq x y z
N MET A 1 9.19 -7.04 5.63
CA MET A 1 7.79 -7.02 6.11
C MET A 1 6.94 -6.74 4.88
N GLY A 2 6.02 -7.63 4.52
CA GLY A 2 5.14 -7.46 3.36
C GLY A 2 3.91 -6.60 3.70
N CYS A 3 3.10 -6.26 2.69
CA CYS A 3 1.88 -5.47 2.88
C CYS A 3 0.72 -6.26 3.51
N TYR A 4 0.78 -7.59 3.51
CA TYR A 4 -0.22 -8.45 4.14
C TYR A 4 -0.02 -8.65 5.65
N GLN A 5 1.14 -8.27 6.20
CA GLN A 5 1.45 -8.53 7.61
C GLN A 5 1.01 -7.35 8.49
N THR A 6 -0.29 -7.26 8.76
CA THR A 6 -0.77 -6.51 9.91
C THR A 6 -0.42 -7.28 11.20
N PHE A 7 0.20 -6.57 12.15
CA PHE A 7 0.21 -6.85 13.59
C PHE A 7 0.78 -8.20 14.10
N PHE A 8 2.10 -8.34 14.11
CA PHE A 8 2.78 -9.29 15.02
C PHE A 8 3.98 -8.67 15.78
N PHE A 9 3.89 -7.40 16.17
CA PHE A 9 4.80 -6.82 17.16
C PHE A 9 4.08 -6.57 18.49
N LYS A 10 4.15 -7.60 19.36
CA LYS A 10 3.90 -7.59 20.81
C LYS A 10 2.51 -7.16 21.31
N LEU A 11 1.52 -8.05 21.19
CA LEU A 11 0.41 -8.09 22.16
C LEU A 11 0.93 -8.65 23.49
N SER A 12 1.29 -7.77 24.44
CA SER A 12 1.39 -8.13 25.86
C SER A 12 0.41 -7.28 26.65
N PHE A 13 -0.76 -7.87 26.87
CA PHE A 13 -1.68 -7.72 28.01
C PHE A 13 -1.49 -6.49 28.92
N SER A 14 -2.39 -5.50 28.84
CA SER A 14 -3.08 -4.96 30.03
C SER A 14 -4.24 -4.05 29.61
N LEU A 15 -5.41 -4.67 29.50
CA LEU A 15 -6.72 -4.03 29.37
C LEU A 15 -7.11 -3.37 30.71
N VAL A 16 -6.73 -2.11 30.98
CA VAL A 16 -7.48 -1.17 31.86
C VAL A 16 -6.96 0.25 31.60
N LEU A 17 -7.63 1.05 30.77
CA LEU A 17 -7.80 2.50 30.92
C LEU A 17 -8.65 3.04 29.76
N LEU A 18 -9.96 2.75 29.80
CA LEU A 18 -10.94 3.31 28.87
C LEU A 18 -12.10 3.90 29.66
N ILE A 19 -11.84 4.92 30.48
CA ILE A 19 -12.83 5.93 30.88
C ILE A 19 -12.03 7.20 31.21
N VAL A 20 -12.40 8.34 30.63
CA VAL A 20 -11.79 9.70 30.75
C VAL A 20 -10.90 10.08 29.56
N GLY A 21 -11.54 10.51 28.47
CA GLY A 21 -10.86 11.11 27.32
C GLY A 21 -11.80 11.52 26.19
N VAL A 22 -13.05 11.91 26.48
CA VAL A 22 -13.89 12.58 25.47
C VAL A 22 -13.47 14.05 25.44
N GLY A 23 -12.53 14.40 24.56
CA GLY A 23 -12.04 15.76 24.41
C GLY A 23 -11.24 15.95 23.12
N LEU A 24 -11.81 16.73 22.19
CA LEU A 24 -11.25 17.23 20.93
C LEU A 24 -10.83 16.19 19.87
N GLY A 25 -11.82 15.60 19.20
CA GLY A 25 -11.61 15.10 17.84
C GLY A 25 -11.45 16.29 16.88
N GLY A 26 -10.22 16.66 16.56
CA GLY A 26 -9.94 17.53 15.42
C GLY A 26 -10.42 16.84 14.14
N VAL A 27 -11.05 17.59 13.24
CA VAL A 27 -11.38 17.10 11.90
C VAL A 27 -10.05 16.90 11.18
N ALA A 28 -9.58 15.65 11.07
CA ALA A 28 -8.40 15.34 10.28
C ALA A 28 -8.73 15.58 8.81
N SER A 29 -8.13 16.61 8.21
CA SER A 29 -8.15 16.77 6.76
C SER A 29 -7.06 15.86 6.19
N ALA A 30 -7.44 14.72 5.61
CA ALA A 30 -6.55 13.94 4.77
C ALA A 30 -6.24 14.77 3.52
N GLY A 31 -5.04 15.35 3.48
CA GLY A 31 -4.52 16.06 2.31
C GLY A 31 -3.87 15.06 1.35
N LEU A 32 -3.95 15.31 0.05
CA LEU A 32 -3.12 14.61 -0.92
C LEU A 32 -1.96 15.53 -1.32
N SER A 33 -0.73 15.04 -1.25
CA SER A 33 0.46 15.80 -1.66
C SER A 33 1.35 14.94 -2.55
N ALA A 34 1.92 15.50 -3.62
CA ALA A 34 2.86 14.78 -4.50
C ALA A 34 4.28 14.67 -3.91
N SER A 35 4.59 15.47 -2.88
CA SER A 35 5.92 15.60 -2.27
C SER A 35 5.99 15.07 -0.82
N PHE A 36 4.97 14.32 -0.39
CA PHE A 36 4.85 13.85 1.00
C PHE A 36 6.10 13.10 1.49
N TYR A 37 6.70 12.25 0.64
CA TYR A 37 7.87 11.45 0.99
C TYR A 37 9.22 12.14 0.75
N ASP A 38 9.27 13.33 0.13
CA ASP A 38 10.52 13.96 -0.32
C ASP A 38 11.53 14.19 0.81
N LYS A 39 11.05 14.41 2.04
CA LYS A 39 11.91 14.62 3.21
C LYS A 39 12.20 13.35 4.00
N ASN A 40 11.19 12.51 4.18
CA ASN A 40 11.24 11.40 5.13
C ASN A 40 11.57 10.05 4.49
N CYS A 41 11.33 9.89 3.18
CA CYS A 41 11.75 8.74 2.40
C CYS A 41 12.08 9.16 0.94
N PRO A 42 13.16 9.94 0.73
CA PRO A 42 13.47 10.54 -0.58
C PRO A 42 13.71 9.52 -1.70
N ASN A 43 14.07 8.28 -1.35
CA ASN A 43 14.30 7.19 -2.30
C ASN A 43 13.06 6.31 -2.54
N ALA A 44 11.89 6.67 -2.00
CA ALA A 44 10.69 5.84 -2.14
C ALA A 44 10.33 5.61 -3.61
N LEU A 45 10.26 6.69 -4.40
CA LEU A 45 9.82 6.62 -5.81
C LEU A 45 10.79 5.84 -6.68
N SER A 46 12.09 6.07 -6.50
CA SER A 46 13.13 5.37 -7.27
C SER A 46 13.17 3.89 -6.93
N THR A 47 12.93 3.52 -5.66
CA THR A 47 12.85 2.13 -5.20
C THR A 47 11.64 1.43 -5.83
N ILE A 48 10.44 2.02 -5.72
CA ILE A 48 9.22 1.47 -6.34
C ILE A 48 9.42 1.30 -7.85
N LYS A 49 9.91 2.34 -8.52
CA LYS A 49 10.14 2.32 -9.96
C LYS A 49 11.10 1.20 -10.37
N SER A 50 12.23 1.06 -9.68
CA SER A 50 13.24 0.05 -10.03
C SER A 50 12.68 -1.37 -9.90
N ALA A 51 11.93 -1.64 -8.84
CA ALA A 51 11.30 -2.93 -8.62
C ALA A 51 10.22 -3.24 -9.67
N VAL A 52 9.39 -2.24 -10.02
CA VAL A 52 8.37 -2.37 -11.08
C VAL A 52 9.01 -2.61 -12.43
N ASP A 53 10.00 -1.80 -12.82
CA ASP A 53 10.72 -1.96 -14.09
C ASP A 53 11.35 -3.36 -14.19
N SER A 54 11.94 -3.86 -13.10
CA SER A 54 12.51 -5.22 -13.02
C SER A 54 11.44 -6.30 -13.19
N ALA A 55 10.27 -6.14 -12.54
CA ALA A 55 9.16 -7.09 -12.65
C ALA A 55 8.55 -7.10 -14.06
N VAL A 56 8.34 -5.93 -14.67
CA VAL A 56 7.83 -5.79 -16.04
C VAL A 56 8.82 -6.29 -17.08
N TYR A 57 10.12 -6.07 -16.87
CA TYR A 57 11.16 -6.59 -17.74
C TYR A 57 11.18 -8.13 -17.75
N LYS A 58 11.00 -8.76 -16.58
CA LYS A 58 10.90 -10.22 -16.46
C LYS A 58 9.61 -10.76 -17.06
N GLU A 59 8.50 -10.07 -16.87
CA GLU A 59 7.21 -10.43 -17.43
C GLU A 59 6.39 -9.18 -17.78
N ALA A 60 6.26 -8.87 -19.07
CA ALA A 60 5.55 -7.67 -19.52
C ALA A 60 4.09 -7.59 -19.01
N ARG A 61 3.42 -8.74 -18.86
CA ARG A 61 2.06 -8.84 -18.31
C ARG A 61 1.97 -8.40 -16.84
N MET A 62 3.08 -8.35 -16.12
CA MET A 62 3.09 -7.89 -14.73
C MET A 62 2.67 -6.41 -14.64
N GLY A 63 3.02 -5.57 -15.62
CA GLY A 63 2.60 -4.17 -15.61
C GLY A 63 1.08 -4.01 -15.66
N ALA A 64 0.41 -4.78 -16.53
CA ALA A 64 -1.06 -4.81 -16.57
C ALA A 64 -1.67 -5.37 -15.27
N SER A 65 -0.96 -6.31 -14.60
CA SER A 65 -1.42 -6.92 -13.36
C SER A 65 -1.38 -5.94 -12.18
N LEU A 66 -0.30 -5.16 -12.05
CA LEU A 66 -0.13 -4.14 -11.02
C LEU A 66 -1.11 -2.97 -11.20
N LEU A 67 -1.32 -2.54 -12.45
CA LEU A 67 -2.36 -1.54 -12.76
C LEU A 67 -3.76 -2.04 -12.35
N ARG A 68 -4.08 -3.29 -12.70
CA ARG A 68 -5.35 -3.91 -12.32
C ARG A 68 -5.49 -4.04 -10.79
N LEU A 69 -4.40 -4.32 -10.09
CA LEU A 69 -4.40 -4.44 -8.63
C LEU A 69 -4.81 -3.13 -7.97
N HIS A 70 -4.23 -2.00 -8.39
CA HIS A 70 -4.62 -0.67 -7.90
C HIS A 70 -6.09 -0.33 -8.24
N PHE A 71 -6.55 -0.67 -9.44
CA PHE A 71 -7.96 -0.48 -9.80
C PHE A 71 -8.91 -1.26 -8.88
N HIS A 72 -8.61 -2.53 -8.60
CA HIS A 72 -9.46 -3.36 -7.74
C HIS A 72 -9.47 -2.89 -6.28
N ASP A 73 -8.36 -2.35 -5.78
CA ASP A 73 -8.28 -1.74 -4.45
C ASP A 73 -9.22 -0.53 -4.39
N CYS A 74 -8.98 0.46 -5.27
CA CYS A 74 -9.77 1.69 -5.29
C CYS A 74 -11.27 1.51 -5.54
N PHE A 75 -11.67 0.44 -6.25
CA PHE A 75 -13.08 0.22 -6.59
C PHE A 75 -13.89 -0.34 -5.42
N VAL A 76 -13.23 -0.95 -4.43
CA VAL A 76 -13.87 -1.53 -3.25
C VAL A 76 -13.46 -0.70 -2.03
N ASN A 77 -14.38 0.10 -1.50
CA ASN A 77 -14.17 0.94 -0.31
C ASN A 77 -13.05 2.00 -0.39
N GLY A 78 -12.34 2.12 -1.51
CA GLY A 78 -11.36 3.18 -1.76
C GLY A 78 -9.94 2.65 -1.83
N CYS A 79 -8.98 3.53 -2.11
CA CYS A 79 -7.58 3.15 -2.27
C CYS A 79 -6.90 3.05 -0.89
N ASP A 80 -7.18 1.98 -0.14
CA ASP A 80 -6.76 1.79 1.25
C ASP A 80 -5.86 0.56 1.48
N ALA A 81 -5.49 -0.15 0.40
CA ALA A 81 -4.75 -1.40 0.42
C ALA A 81 -5.44 -2.57 1.13
N SER A 82 -6.75 -2.48 1.41
CA SER A 82 -7.54 -3.59 1.98
C SER A 82 -7.50 -4.83 1.09
N LEU A 83 -7.34 -4.66 -0.22
CA LEU A 83 -7.16 -5.75 -1.19
C LEU A 83 -5.94 -6.64 -0.90
N LEU A 84 -4.91 -6.10 -0.22
CA LEU A 84 -3.66 -6.81 0.05
C LEU A 84 -3.73 -7.68 1.31
N LEU A 85 -4.79 -7.59 2.10
CA LEU A 85 -4.95 -8.38 3.32
C LEU A 85 -5.31 -9.83 3.00
N ASP A 86 -4.63 -10.76 3.68
CA ASP A 86 -4.93 -12.19 3.60
C ASP A 86 -6.09 -12.59 4.51
N ASP A 87 -6.74 -13.70 4.15
CA ASP A 87 -7.74 -14.33 5.01
C ASP A 87 -7.10 -14.73 6.36
N THR A 88 -7.83 -14.49 7.44
CA THR A 88 -7.50 -14.97 8.79
C THR A 88 -8.65 -15.81 9.34
N ALA A 89 -8.49 -16.37 10.54
CA ALA A 89 -9.55 -17.14 11.18
C ALA A 89 -10.85 -16.33 11.42
N THR A 90 -10.75 -15.00 11.52
CA THR A 90 -11.86 -14.10 11.88
C THR A 90 -12.18 -13.06 10.81
N PHE A 91 -11.37 -12.97 9.76
CA PHE A 91 -11.51 -11.98 8.69
C PHE A 91 -11.36 -12.66 7.33
N LYS A 92 -12.29 -12.38 6.44
CA LYS A 92 -12.19 -12.80 5.04
C LYS A 92 -11.79 -11.60 4.20
N GLY A 93 -10.58 -11.63 3.66
CA GLY A 93 -10.03 -10.59 2.83
C GLY A 93 -10.58 -10.62 1.40
N GLU A 94 -10.18 -9.64 0.61
CA GLU A 94 -10.74 -9.46 -0.73
C GLU A 94 -10.06 -10.35 -1.79
N LYS A 95 -8.86 -10.85 -1.51
CA LYS A 95 -8.10 -11.72 -2.43
C LYS A 95 -8.86 -12.98 -2.82
N THR A 96 -9.63 -13.56 -1.89
CA THR A 96 -10.38 -14.82 -2.10
C THR A 96 -11.83 -14.59 -2.55
N SER A 97 -12.22 -13.33 -2.83
CA SER A 97 -13.53 -13.03 -3.41
C SER A 97 -13.66 -13.62 -4.82
N VAL A 98 -14.90 -13.87 -5.26
CA VAL A 98 -15.17 -14.47 -6.58
C VAL A 98 -14.58 -13.64 -7.73
N ALA A 99 -14.55 -12.31 -7.59
CA ALA A 99 -14.02 -11.41 -8.60
C ALA A 99 -12.48 -11.44 -8.71
N ASN A 100 -11.80 -11.84 -7.64
CA ASN A 100 -10.35 -11.70 -7.48
C ASN A 100 -9.62 -13.06 -7.50
N ALA A 101 -10.27 -14.12 -7.00
CA ALA A 101 -9.70 -15.46 -6.86
C ALA A 101 -9.22 -16.00 -8.21
N ASN A 102 -7.96 -16.45 -8.26
CA ASN A 102 -7.28 -16.93 -9.47
C ASN A 102 -7.27 -15.92 -10.64
N SER A 103 -7.44 -14.62 -10.36
CA SER A 103 -7.51 -13.56 -11.36
C SER A 103 -6.50 -12.45 -11.10
N LEU A 104 -6.46 -11.91 -9.86
CA LEU A 104 -5.47 -10.93 -9.45
C LEU A 104 -4.11 -11.59 -9.19
N ARG A 105 -3.04 -10.86 -9.47
CA ARG A 105 -1.66 -11.32 -9.34
C ARG A 105 -0.71 -10.12 -9.18
N GLY A 106 0.52 -10.39 -8.76
CA GLY A 106 1.54 -9.35 -8.54
C GLY A 106 1.62 -8.89 -7.08
N PHE A 107 0.94 -9.57 -6.16
CA PHE A 107 1.02 -9.33 -4.72
C PHE A 107 2.46 -9.41 -4.22
N GLU A 108 3.23 -10.37 -4.74
CA GLU A 108 4.62 -10.63 -4.35
C GLU A 108 5.54 -9.47 -4.77
N VAL A 109 5.21 -8.78 -5.87
CA VAL A 109 5.95 -7.59 -6.30
C VAL A 109 5.72 -6.45 -5.31
N ILE A 110 4.47 -6.24 -4.89
CA ILE A 110 4.12 -5.24 -3.87
C ILE A 110 4.80 -5.54 -2.53
N ASP A 111 4.82 -6.81 -2.11
CA ASP A 111 5.48 -7.22 -0.88
C ASP A 111 6.99 -7.01 -0.91
N ASN A 112 7.64 -7.30 -2.04
CA ASN A 112 9.07 -7.04 -2.20
C ASN A 112 9.37 -5.54 -2.14
N ILE A 113 8.57 -4.71 -2.83
CA ILE A 113 8.68 -3.26 -2.76
C ILE A 113 8.54 -2.77 -1.31
N LYS A 114 7.51 -3.24 -0.60
CA LYS A 114 7.29 -2.87 0.79
C LYS A 114 8.45 -3.29 1.68
N ALA A 115 8.98 -4.49 1.49
CA ALA A 115 10.12 -4.98 2.27
C ALA A 115 11.38 -4.12 2.05
N GLU A 116 11.66 -3.71 0.81
CA GLU A 116 12.76 -2.81 0.50
C GLU A 116 12.55 -1.42 1.12
N LEU A 117 11.35 -0.85 0.99
CA LEU A 117 11.02 0.45 1.58
C LEU A 117 11.10 0.43 3.11
N GLU A 118 10.63 -0.64 3.76
CA GLU A 118 10.75 -0.79 5.22
C GLU A 118 12.21 -0.90 5.69
N SER A 119 13.12 -1.37 4.84
CA SER A 119 14.55 -1.37 5.15
C SER A 119 15.20 0.02 5.01
N LEU A 120 14.62 0.89 4.18
CA LEU A 120 15.12 2.25 3.91
C LEU A 120 14.52 3.29 4.85
N CYS A 121 13.21 3.19 5.08
CA CYS A 121 12.41 4.17 5.80
C CYS A 121 11.24 3.45 6.54
N PRO A 122 11.51 2.86 7.72
CA PRO A 122 10.55 2.03 8.44
C PRO A 122 9.25 2.77 8.75
N ASN A 123 8.11 2.11 8.51
CA ASN A 123 6.75 2.61 8.77
C ASN A 123 6.43 3.97 8.11
N MET A 124 7.10 4.30 7.01
CA MET A 124 6.88 5.57 6.30
C MET A 124 5.90 5.42 5.15
N VAL A 125 6.19 4.55 4.18
CA VAL A 125 5.42 4.47 2.93
C VAL A 125 4.24 3.52 3.07
N SER A 126 3.01 3.99 2.86
CA SER A 126 1.81 3.17 2.95
C SER A 126 1.70 2.16 1.79
N CYS A 127 0.96 1.08 1.98
CA CYS A 127 0.74 0.09 0.91
C CYS A 127 -0.19 0.60 -0.19
N ALA A 128 -1.13 1.48 0.14
CA ALA A 128 -2.02 2.13 -0.82
C ALA A 128 -1.22 3.03 -1.78
N ASP A 129 -0.27 3.78 -1.22
CA ASP A 129 0.67 4.61 -1.97
C ASP A 129 1.57 3.78 -2.89
N ILE A 130 2.07 2.64 -2.42
CA ILE A 130 2.83 1.69 -3.24
C ILE A 130 1.98 1.20 -4.43
N LEU A 131 0.71 0.83 -4.22
CA LEU A 131 -0.18 0.40 -5.30
C LEU A 131 -0.37 1.50 -6.35
N ALA A 132 -0.61 2.74 -5.91
CA ALA A 132 -0.85 3.87 -6.78
C ALA A 132 0.36 4.17 -7.69
N VAL A 133 1.58 4.15 -7.14
CA VAL A 133 2.79 4.38 -7.95
C VAL A 133 3.22 3.17 -8.74
N ALA A 134 3.04 1.95 -8.21
CA ALA A 134 3.29 0.75 -9.00
C ALA A 134 2.42 0.70 -10.26
N ALA A 135 1.16 1.15 -10.18
CA ALA A 135 0.27 1.29 -11.33
C ALA A 135 0.79 2.33 -12.35
N ARG A 136 1.21 3.52 -11.89
CA ARG A 136 1.78 4.55 -12.76
C ARG A 136 3.06 4.07 -13.45
N ASP A 137 4.00 3.53 -12.68
CA ASP A 137 5.28 3.05 -13.19
C ASP A 137 5.09 1.88 -14.16
N SER A 138 4.09 1.03 -13.95
CA SER A 138 3.71 -0.03 -14.88
C SER A 138 3.23 0.49 -16.23
N ILE A 139 2.42 1.57 -16.23
CA ILE A 139 1.98 2.23 -17.47
C ILE A 139 3.20 2.77 -18.22
N VAL A 140 4.10 3.47 -17.53
CA VAL A 140 5.31 4.05 -18.13
C VAL A 140 6.24 2.97 -18.66
N ALA A 141 6.47 1.89 -17.91
CA ALA A 141 7.33 0.78 -18.32
C ALA A 141 6.82 0.07 -19.59
N LEU A 142 5.51 0.10 -19.84
CA LEU A 142 4.88 -0.44 -21.06
C LEU A 142 4.76 0.59 -22.20
N GLY A 143 5.41 1.75 -22.09
CA GLY A 143 5.43 2.79 -23.12
C GLY A 143 4.24 3.75 -23.08
N GLY A 144 3.46 3.74 -21.99
CA GLY A 144 2.38 4.68 -21.76
C GLY A 144 2.85 6.04 -21.21
N PRO A 145 1.93 6.99 -21.03
CA PRO A 145 2.26 8.31 -20.49
C PRO A 145 2.58 8.25 -18.99
N THR A 146 3.38 9.19 -18.51
CA THR A 146 3.55 9.44 -17.08
C THR A 146 2.46 10.39 -16.57
N TYR A 147 2.15 10.30 -15.29
CA TYR A 147 1.30 11.24 -14.57
C TYR A 147 1.79 11.39 -13.12
N THR A 148 1.41 12.51 -12.51
CA THR A 148 1.68 12.75 -11.09
C THR A 148 0.72 11.94 -10.25
N VAL A 149 1.26 11.10 -9.37
CA VAL A 149 0.49 10.41 -8.32
C VAL A 149 0.46 11.30 -7.09
N ALA A 150 -0.71 11.46 -6.50
CA ALA A 150 -0.88 12.18 -5.24
C ALA A 150 -0.88 11.16 -4.09
N TRP A 151 -0.10 11.42 -3.05
CA TRP A 151 0.07 10.56 -1.89
C TRP A 151 -0.85 10.99 -0.76
N ALA A 152 -1.34 10.05 0.05
CA ALA A 152 -2.03 10.43 1.26
C ALA A 152 -1.03 11.04 2.26
N GLU A 153 -1.27 12.29 2.67
CA GLU A 153 -0.65 12.88 3.86
C GLU A 153 -1.34 12.27 5.08
N GLU A 154 -1.16 10.97 5.28
CA GLU A 154 -1.49 10.35 6.55
C GLU A 154 -0.40 10.79 7.53
N THR A 155 -0.75 11.65 8.49
CA THR A 155 -0.04 11.66 9.77
C THR A 155 0.08 10.21 10.22
N PRO A 156 1.28 9.72 10.58
CA PRO A 156 1.60 8.30 10.69
C PRO A 156 0.41 7.54 11.26
N PRO A 157 -0.14 6.57 10.49
CA PRO A 157 -1.43 6.00 10.84
C PRO A 157 -1.35 5.47 12.25
N LEU A 158 -2.41 5.78 13.01
CA LEU A 158 -2.77 5.09 14.23
C LEU A 158 -2.42 3.61 14.05
N GLN A 159 -1.43 3.17 14.82
CA GLN A 159 -1.22 1.78 15.14
C GLN A 159 -2.52 1.30 15.79
N THR A 160 -3.39 0.63 15.04
CA THR A 160 -4.49 -0.17 15.62
C THR A 160 -4.20 -1.63 15.48
#